data_AF-A0A954BXH8-F1
#
_entry.id   AF-A0A954BXH8-F1
#
_cell.length_a   1.000
_cell.length_b   1.000
_cell.length_c   1.000
_cell.angle_alpha   90.00
_cell.angle_beta   90.00
_cell.angle_gamma   90.00
#
_symmetry.space_group_name_H-M   'P 1'
#
loop_
_entity.id
_entity.type
_entity.pdbx_description
1 polymer ?
#
loop_
_entity_poly.entity_id
_entity_poly.type
_entity_poly.pdbx_seq_one_letter_code
_entity_poly.pdbx_strand_id
1 'polypeptide(L)'
;MRKIIFICLAAVLACALIAPPEDVCAKDDPKPEADAFRLLRVAGRQWTLKRTPKQGNEGGDTFTTYHHFEVLNVWDDRAEYAQTTLDEGMKAVEGDEFIIKIEFKEDQLFFRDPIGFKKGKIEKVKTAAGTFECTVWSSLGREDGDAYIWRSNDFPGLIVKQDDRFGTREICEFDFVDGDPGFKSTSKKKKKKKGDDEAGDKVDPKKLFSSKGTSWILKTTTERGERGTKTIEVTQYEITKVSDEECELELTKLTQLLQKIKGEDSETRIIKFDDTFNDNLEPIERSREERTELRITAVGLMKCTVYTFKDEEGRDGRVWYDNEWPGLVVRRTIQGENFKQLTEIVKFEE
;
A
#
# COMPACT_ATOMS: atom_id res chain seq x y z
N MET A 1 -70.12 -59.88 -4.24
CA MET A 1 -70.85 -58.95 -5.13
C MET A 1 -69.86 -57.81 -5.41
N ARG A 2 -69.22 -57.61 -6.59
CA ARG A 2 -69.77 -57.25 -7.93
C ARG A 2 -70.84 -56.15 -7.79
N LYS A 3 -70.73 -54.94 -8.36
CA LYS A 3 -70.01 -54.40 -9.55
C LYS A 3 -69.45 -53.00 -9.17
N ILE A 4 -68.31 -52.42 -9.61
CA ILE A 4 -67.67 -52.19 -10.93
C ILE A 4 -68.51 -51.36 -11.92
N ILE A 5 -67.85 -50.35 -12.52
CA ILE A 5 -68.03 -49.65 -13.82
C ILE A 5 -68.21 -48.12 -13.61
N PHE A 6 -67.32 -47.20 -14.04
CA PHE A 6 -66.72 -46.91 -15.38
C PHE A 6 -67.72 -46.24 -16.36
N ILE A 7 -67.34 -45.35 -17.29
CA ILE A 7 -66.04 -44.74 -17.64
C ILE A 7 -66.31 -43.32 -18.18
N CYS A 8 -65.36 -42.38 -18.06
CA CYS A 8 -65.08 -41.39 -19.12
C CYS A 8 -63.66 -40.82 -18.97
N LEU A 9 -62.83 -41.12 -19.96
CA LEU A 9 -61.42 -40.78 -20.11
C LEU A 9 -61.24 -39.97 -21.42
N ALA A 10 -60.05 -39.42 -21.63
CA ALA A 10 -59.57 -38.71 -22.85
C ALA A 10 -60.05 -37.25 -22.99
N ALA A 11 -59.18 -36.24 -22.98
CA ALA A 11 -58.06 -35.89 -23.90
C ALA A 11 -58.58 -35.16 -25.17
N VAL A 12 -57.88 -34.26 -25.86
CA VAL A 12 -56.45 -33.89 -25.98
C VAL A 12 -56.40 -32.37 -26.33
N LEU A 13 -55.41 -31.58 -25.87
CA LEU A 13 -54.55 -30.71 -26.71
C LEU A 13 -53.59 -29.82 -25.92
N ALA A 14 -52.41 -29.65 -26.52
CA ALA A 14 -51.26 -28.92 -26.02
C ALA A 14 -51.41 -27.39 -25.98
N CYS A 15 -51.02 -26.81 -24.85
CA CYS A 15 -50.11 -25.66 -24.74
C CYS A 15 -49.18 -26.02 -23.55
N ALA A 16 -47.87 -26.24 -23.62
CA ALA A 16 -46.87 -25.68 -24.52
C ALA A 16 -47.06 -24.17 -24.69
N LEU A 17 -46.64 -23.39 -23.68
CA LEU A 17 -45.92 -22.12 -23.84
C LEU A 17 -45.56 -21.54 -22.45
N ILE A 18 -44.26 -21.28 -22.26
CA ILE A 18 -43.69 -20.29 -21.34
C ILE A 18 -43.96 -20.56 -19.84
N ALA A 19 -43.07 -21.36 -19.24
CA ALA A 19 -42.67 -21.09 -17.85
C ALA A 19 -42.18 -19.63 -17.77
N PRO A 20 -42.42 -18.89 -16.66
CA PRO A 20 -41.83 -17.56 -16.50
C PRO A 20 -40.32 -17.70 -16.69
N PRO A 21 -39.66 -16.77 -17.41
CA PRO A 21 -38.22 -16.87 -17.58
C PRO A 21 -37.61 -16.95 -16.19
N GLU A 22 -36.77 -17.96 -15.99
CA GLU A 22 -35.74 -17.88 -14.96
C GLU A 22 -35.10 -16.52 -15.15
N ASP A 23 -35.16 -15.67 -14.12
CA ASP A 23 -34.47 -14.40 -14.15
C ASP A 23 -33.00 -14.79 -14.22
N VAL A 24 -32.45 -14.78 -15.44
CA VAL A 24 -31.07 -15.11 -15.72
C VAL A 24 -30.32 -14.00 -15.03
N CYS A 25 -29.98 -14.25 -13.75
CA CYS A 25 -29.04 -13.44 -12.99
C CYS A 25 -27.94 -13.13 -13.98
N ALA A 26 -27.85 -11.84 -14.34
CA ALA A 26 -26.91 -11.38 -15.34
C ALA A 26 -25.60 -12.08 -15.00
N LYS A 27 -24.96 -12.71 -16.00
CA LYS A 27 -23.62 -13.25 -15.82
C LYS A 27 -22.83 -12.08 -15.27
N ASP A 28 -22.57 -12.10 -13.96
CA ASP A 28 -21.73 -11.12 -13.30
C ASP A 28 -20.43 -11.27 -14.07
N ASP A 29 -20.11 -10.26 -14.90
CA ASP A 29 -18.77 -10.11 -15.44
C ASP A 29 -17.84 -10.35 -14.26
N PRO A 30 -16.94 -11.34 -14.31
CA PRO A 30 -16.31 -11.89 -13.13
C PRO A 30 -15.72 -10.73 -12.33
N LYS A 31 -16.40 -10.40 -11.21
CA LYS A 31 -15.96 -9.31 -10.34
C LYS A 31 -14.51 -9.68 -10.01
N PRO A 32 -13.52 -8.83 -10.36
CA PRO A 32 -12.13 -9.17 -10.08
C PRO A 32 -12.08 -9.52 -8.61
N GLU A 33 -11.68 -10.77 -8.32
CA GLU A 33 -11.77 -11.32 -6.98
C GLU A 33 -11.07 -10.32 -6.06
N ALA A 34 -11.81 -9.81 -5.07
CA ALA A 34 -11.34 -8.71 -4.25
C ALA A 34 -10.07 -9.19 -3.54
N ASP A 35 -8.91 -8.72 -3.99
CA ASP A 35 -7.61 -9.26 -3.61
C ASP A 35 -7.54 -9.36 -2.08
N ALA A 36 -7.54 -10.59 -1.59
CA ALA A 36 -7.62 -10.87 -0.17
C ALA A 36 -6.47 -10.21 0.59
N PHE A 37 -5.35 -9.93 -0.08
CA PHE A 37 -4.15 -9.34 0.49
C PHE A 37 -4.04 -7.83 0.28
N ARG A 38 -5.08 -7.17 -0.26
CA ARG A 38 -5.04 -5.76 -0.69
C ARG A 38 -4.55 -4.76 0.36
N LEU A 39 -4.82 -5.01 1.65
CA LEU A 39 -4.25 -4.22 2.75
C LEU A 39 -2.71 -4.19 2.70
N LEU A 40 -2.09 -5.32 2.37
CA LEU A 40 -0.65 -5.58 2.37
C LEU A 40 0.01 -5.46 0.99
N ARG A 41 -0.74 -5.16 -0.08
CA ARG A 41 -0.22 -5.06 -1.47
C ARG A 41 0.54 -3.77 -1.79
N VAL A 42 0.55 -2.81 -0.87
CA VAL A 42 1.13 -1.49 -1.08
C VAL A 42 2.13 -1.18 0.04
N ALA A 43 3.41 -1.08 -0.32
CA ALA A 43 4.46 -0.73 0.61
C ALA A 43 4.35 0.74 1.06
N GLY A 44 4.76 1.04 2.28
CA GLY A 44 4.57 2.34 2.92
C GLY A 44 3.13 2.62 3.38
N ARG A 45 2.17 1.67 3.25
CA ARG A 45 0.83 1.85 3.82
C ARG A 45 0.89 1.71 5.33
N GLN A 46 0.40 2.72 6.05
CA GLN A 46 0.28 2.71 7.49
C GLN A 46 -1.19 2.66 7.97
N TRP A 47 -1.38 2.09 9.17
CA TRP A 47 -2.62 2.22 9.93
C TRP A 47 -2.36 2.10 11.43
N THR A 48 -3.21 2.76 12.23
CA THR A 48 -3.09 2.76 13.70
C THR A 48 -4.42 2.33 14.33
N LEU A 49 -4.36 1.31 15.20
CA LEU A 49 -5.47 0.88 16.04
C LEU A 49 -5.31 1.44 17.45
N LYS A 50 -6.27 2.23 17.91
CA LYS A 50 -6.38 2.62 19.32
C LYS A 50 -7.01 1.49 20.10
N ARG A 51 -6.36 1.04 21.17
CA ARG A 51 -6.88 0.08 22.14
C ARG A 51 -7.24 0.81 23.44
N THR A 52 -8.50 0.72 23.84
CA THR A 52 -8.98 1.26 25.12
C THR A 52 -9.47 0.09 25.98
N PRO A 53 -8.79 -0.24 27.08
CA PRO A 53 -9.11 -1.40 27.89
C PRO A 53 -10.40 -1.20 28.69
N LYS A 54 -11.04 -2.32 29.05
CA LYS A 54 -12.21 -2.33 29.93
C LYS A 54 -11.79 -2.05 31.37
N GLN A 55 -12.56 -1.25 32.11
CA GLN A 55 -12.32 -1.04 33.54
C GLN A 55 -12.41 -2.37 34.30
N GLY A 56 -11.46 -2.63 35.20
CA GLY A 56 -11.40 -3.87 35.99
C GLY A 56 -10.89 -5.10 35.24
N ASN A 57 -10.25 -4.93 34.08
CA ASN A 57 -9.66 -6.02 33.31
C ASN A 57 -8.40 -6.60 34.00
N GLU A 58 -8.56 -7.69 34.75
CA GLU A 58 -7.44 -8.40 35.36
C GLU A 58 -6.58 -9.10 34.28
N GLY A 59 -5.28 -8.78 34.24
CA GLY A 59 -4.31 -9.44 33.36
C GLY A 59 -4.20 -8.89 31.92
N GLY A 60 -4.81 -7.74 31.61
CA GLY A 60 -4.57 -7.02 30.36
C GLY A 60 -4.07 -5.59 30.59
N ASP A 61 -3.81 -4.87 29.50
CA ASP A 61 -3.42 -3.45 29.50
C ASP A 61 -4.37 -2.65 30.40
N THR A 62 -3.82 -1.80 31.28
CA THR A 62 -4.60 -0.97 32.23
C THR A 62 -4.76 0.49 31.76
N PHE A 63 -4.06 0.86 30.69
CA PHE A 63 -4.03 2.18 30.07
C PHE A 63 -4.32 2.07 28.56
N THR A 64 -4.58 3.18 27.89
CA THR A 64 -4.77 3.20 26.44
C THR A 64 -3.44 2.90 25.74
N THR A 65 -3.47 2.03 24.74
CA THR A 65 -2.31 1.73 23.89
C THR A 65 -2.69 1.93 22.44
N TYR A 66 -1.70 2.17 21.57
CA TYR A 66 -1.91 2.20 20.13
C TYR A 66 -1.04 1.14 19.48
N HIS A 67 -1.59 0.45 18.49
CA HIS A 67 -0.86 -0.50 17.67
C HIS A 67 -0.72 0.13 16.28
N HIS A 68 0.48 0.60 15.97
CA HIS A 68 0.82 1.12 14.66
C HIS A 68 1.33 -0.01 13.76
N PHE A 69 1.02 0.05 12.47
CA PHE A 69 1.39 -0.94 11.48
C PHE A 69 1.89 -0.24 10.21
N GLU A 70 2.98 -0.73 9.62
CA GLU A 70 3.50 -0.26 8.31
C GLU A 70 3.85 -1.45 7.41
N VAL A 71 3.35 -1.47 6.18
CA VAL A 71 3.82 -2.43 5.15
C VAL A 71 5.21 -2.03 4.67
N LEU A 72 6.25 -2.76 5.06
CA LEU A 72 7.64 -2.40 4.76
C LEU A 72 8.03 -2.74 3.32
N ASN A 73 7.74 -3.97 2.88
CA ASN A 73 8.17 -4.55 1.60
C ASN A 73 7.05 -5.43 1.03
N VAL A 74 6.88 -5.41 -0.30
CA VAL A 74 5.89 -6.25 -0.99
C VAL A 74 6.58 -7.02 -2.13
N TRP A 75 6.24 -8.29 -2.27
CA TRP A 75 6.58 -9.17 -3.39
C TRP A 75 5.27 -9.70 -4.01
N ASP A 76 5.36 -10.38 -5.15
CA ASP A 76 4.18 -10.95 -5.82
C ASP A 76 3.44 -11.99 -4.95
N ASP A 77 4.18 -12.71 -4.10
CA ASP A 77 3.73 -13.87 -3.31
C ASP A 77 3.71 -13.65 -1.79
N ARG A 78 4.13 -12.47 -1.29
CA ARG A 78 4.19 -12.16 0.15
C ARG A 78 4.37 -10.66 0.44
N ALA A 79 4.14 -10.26 1.68
CA ALA A 79 4.56 -8.97 2.23
C ALA A 79 5.25 -9.10 3.59
N GLU A 80 6.01 -8.08 3.94
CA GLU A 80 6.51 -7.83 5.30
C GLU A 80 5.87 -6.56 5.84
N TYR A 81 5.37 -6.59 7.07
CA TYR A 81 4.90 -5.41 7.78
C TYR A 81 5.50 -5.33 9.19
N ALA A 82 5.78 -4.11 9.65
CA ALA A 82 6.11 -3.83 11.04
C ALA A 82 4.82 -3.65 11.85
N GLN A 83 4.81 -4.14 13.09
CA GLN A 83 3.87 -3.73 14.12
C GLN A 83 4.66 -3.10 15.27
N THR A 84 4.26 -1.91 15.71
CA THR A 84 4.87 -1.19 16.84
C THR A 84 3.81 -0.83 17.87
N THR A 85 4.05 -1.16 19.14
CA THR A 85 3.19 -0.70 20.25
C THR A 85 3.60 0.70 20.67
N LEU A 86 2.62 1.61 20.80
CA LEU A 86 2.81 2.98 21.27
C LEU A 86 2.05 3.22 22.59
N ASP A 87 2.61 4.09 23.44
CA ASP A 87 2.02 4.54 24.70
C ASP A 87 0.85 5.54 24.51
N GLU A 88 0.25 6.00 25.60
CA GLU A 88 -0.83 7.02 25.56
C GLU A 88 -0.41 8.35 24.89
N GLY A 89 0.90 8.62 24.83
CA GLY A 89 1.51 9.78 24.18
C GLY A 89 1.97 9.53 22.75
N MET A 90 1.57 8.42 22.12
CA MET A 90 1.99 8.00 20.77
C MET A 90 3.51 7.79 20.61
N LYS A 91 4.22 7.44 21.69
CA LYS A 91 5.64 7.09 21.63
C LYS A 91 5.83 5.58 21.57
N ALA A 92 6.73 5.13 20.71
CA ALA A 92 7.09 3.71 20.64
C ALA A 92 7.63 3.20 21.98
N VAL A 93 7.10 2.06 22.42
CA VAL A 93 7.60 1.34 23.59
C VAL A 93 8.89 0.61 23.19
N GLU A 94 9.96 0.78 23.97
CA GLU A 94 11.27 0.22 23.65
C GLU A 94 11.22 -1.32 23.61
N GLY A 95 11.62 -1.91 22.48
CA GLY A 95 11.62 -3.36 22.26
C GLY A 95 10.34 -3.95 21.67
N ASP A 96 9.24 -3.19 21.60
CA ASP A 96 7.93 -3.66 21.09
C ASP A 96 7.72 -3.39 19.58
N GLU A 97 8.76 -3.62 18.77
CA GLU A 97 8.67 -3.61 17.30
C GLU A 97 8.84 -5.03 16.74
N PHE A 98 7.86 -5.50 15.97
CA PHE A 98 7.82 -6.84 15.40
C PHE A 98 7.67 -6.77 13.87
N ILE A 99 8.61 -7.38 13.14
CA ILE A 99 8.48 -7.57 11.69
C ILE A 99 7.79 -8.90 11.42
N ILE A 100 6.61 -8.85 10.81
CA ILE A 100 5.77 -10.01 10.50
C ILE A 100 5.79 -10.24 8.98
N LYS A 101 6.01 -11.50 8.57
CA LYS A 101 5.97 -11.91 7.16
C LYS A 101 4.68 -12.67 6.88
N ILE A 102 3.96 -12.28 5.83
CA ILE A 102 2.70 -12.92 5.40
C ILE A 102 2.87 -13.37 3.95
N GLU A 103 2.79 -14.68 3.71
CA GLU A 103 2.67 -15.22 2.36
C GLU A 103 1.25 -15.04 1.82
N PHE A 104 1.10 -14.80 0.53
CA PHE A 104 -0.19 -14.58 -0.12
C PHE A 104 -0.81 -15.92 -0.54
N LYS A 105 -1.25 -16.70 0.45
CA LYS A 105 -1.87 -18.02 0.30
C LYS A 105 -3.25 -18.03 0.98
N GLU A 106 -4.23 -18.65 0.33
CA GLU A 106 -5.63 -18.71 0.79
C GLU A 106 -5.80 -19.28 2.20
N ASP A 107 -4.86 -20.12 2.63
CA ASP A 107 -4.92 -20.82 3.91
C ASP A 107 -4.45 -19.96 5.10
N GLN A 108 -3.98 -18.73 4.89
CA GLN A 108 -3.46 -17.86 5.95
C GLN A 108 -4.52 -17.41 6.98
N LEU A 109 -4.19 -17.55 8.26
CA LEU A 109 -5.05 -17.21 9.41
C LEU A 109 -5.51 -15.74 9.43
N PHE A 110 -4.71 -14.83 8.85
CA PHE A 110 -4.99 -13.38 8.84
C PHE A 110 -6.29 -13.03 8.10
N PHE A 111 -6.66 -13.82 7.09
CA PHE A 111 -7.81 -13.57 6.21
C PHE A 111 -8.97 -14.55 6.41
N ARG A 112 -8.74 -15.69 7.07
CA ARG A 112 -9.82 -16.61 7.47
C ARG A 112 -10.84 -15.92 8.38
N ASP A 113 -12.09 -16.38 8.28
CA ASP A 113 -13.18 -16.03 9.19
C ASP A 113 -12.71 -16.15 10.67
N PRO A 114 -13.02 -15.18 11.55
CA PRO A 114 -12.54 -15.23 12.93
C PRO A 114 -13.06 -16.48 13.64
N ILE A 115 -12.15 -17.31 14.15
CA ILE A 115 -12.49 -18.63 14.72
C ILE A 115 -13.47 -18.47 15.88
N GLY A 116 -14.62 -19.14 15.78
CA GLY A 116 -15.67 -19.08 16.80
C GLY A 116 -16.56 -17.83 16.75
N PHE A 117 -16.51 -17.05 15.67
CA PHE A 117 -17.47 -15.98 15.37
C PHE A 117 -18.39 -16.40 14.22
N LYS A 118 -19.60 -15.85 14.18
CA LYS A 118 -20.56 -15.99 13.08
C LYS A 118 -20.53 -14.73 12.21
N LYS A 119 -20.59 -14.91 10.88
CA LYS A 119 -20.74 -13.82 9.93
C LYS A 119 -22.10 -13.15 10.11
N GLY A 120 -22.09 -11.84 10.32
CA GLY A 120 -23.27 -11.01 10.47
C GLY A 120 -23.56 -10.17 9.23
N LYS A 121 -24.25 -9.05 9.44
CA LYS A 121 -24.60 -8.06 8.41
C LYS A 121 -23.37 -7.26 7.94
N ILE A 122 -23.54 -6.58 6.81
CA ILE A 122 -22.65 -5.49 6.37
C ILE A 122 -23.21 -4.16 6.92
N GLU A 123 -22.34 -3.29 7.43
CA GLU A 123 -22.71 -1.92 7.83
C GLU A 123 -21.55 -0.93 7.65
N LYS A 124 -21.87 0.37 7.61
CA LYS A 124 -20.87 1.44 7.48
C LYS A 124 -20.43 1.91 8.86
N VAL A 125 -19.16 1.71 9.17
CA VAL A 125 -18.53 2.13 10.42
C VAL A 125 -17.77 3.43 10.18
N LYS A 126 -18.07 4.46 10.98
CA LYS A 126 -17.34 5.73 10.97
C LYS A 126 -16.43 5.79 12.19
N THR A 127 -15.15 6.05 11.97
CA THR A 127 -14.12 6.21 13.01
C THR A 127 -13.37 7.53 12.80
N ALA A 128 -12.29 7.78 13.55
CA ALA A 128 -11.41 8.92 13.31
C ALA A 128 -10.62 8.79 11.98
N ALA A 129 -10.28 7.56 11.58
CA ALA A 129 -9.55 7.31 10.33
C ALA A 129 -10.40 7.59 9.07
N GLY A 130 -11.72 7.36 9.14
CA GLY A 130 -12.58 7.52 7.97
C GLY A 130 -13.94 6.83 8.12
N THR A 131 -14.54 6.45 6.99
CA THR A 131 -15.75 5.62 6.95
C THR A 131 -15.48 4.38 6.11
N PHE A 132 -15.70 3.21 6.69
CA PHE A 132 -15.44 1.92 6.08
C PHE A 132 -16.76 1.16 5.94
N GLU A 133 -16.93 0.43 4.84
CA GLU A 133 -17.98 -0.59 4.75
C GLU A 133 -17.42 -1.90 5.30
N CYS A 134 -18.05 -2.42 6.36
CA CYS A 134 -17.53 -3.53 7.14
C CYS A 134 -18.49 -4.71 7.18
N THR A 135 -17.96 -5.92 7.14
CA THR A 135 -18.68 -7.11 7.60
C THR A 135 -18.53 -7.23 9.11
N VAL A 136 -19.66 -7.32 9.82
CA VAL A 136 -19.69 -7.59 11.27
C VAL A 136 -19.55 -9.09 11.51
N TRP A 137 -18.74 -9.47 12.48
CA TRP A 137 -18.59 -10.83 12.99
C TRP A 137 -18.94 -10.83 14.48
N SER A 138 -19.77 -11.76 14.95
CA SER A 138 -20.18 -11.81 16.35
C SER A 138 -20.01 -13.20 16.95
N SER A 139 -19.50 -13.26 18.17
CA SER A 139 -19.50 -14.44 19.03
C SER A 139 -20.40 -14.14 20.23
N LEU A 140 -21.56 -14.80 20.30
CA LEU A 140 -22.59 -14.50 21.29
C LEU A 140 -22.73 -15.62 22.35
N GLY A 141 -23.08 -15.24 23.57
CA GLY A 141 -23.46 -16.17 24.64
C GLY A 141 -22.31 -16.98 25.23
N ARG A 142 -21.08 -16.44 25.23
CA ARG A 142 -19.97 -17.00 26.01
C ARG A 142 -20.04 -16.54 27.46
N GLU A 143 -19.48 -17.33 28.38
CA GLU A 143 -19.38 -16.99 29.82
C GLU A 143 -18.62 -15.68 30.06
N ASP A 144 -17.72 -15.32 29.16
CA ASP A 144 -16.88 -14.13 29.22
C ASP A 144 -17.46 -12.92 28.46
N GLY A 145 -18.68 -13.04 27.95
CA GLY A 145 -19.43 -11.98 27.27
C GLY A 145 -19.49 -12.11 25.75
N ASP A 146 -20.34 -11.30 25.13
CA ASP A 146 -20.40 -11.19 23.67
C ASP A 146 -19.17 -10.46 23.13
N ALA A 147 -18.68 -10.88 21.96
CA ALA A 147 -17.58 -10.22 21.26
C ALA A 147 -17.98 -9.91 19.81
N TYR A 148 -17.54 -8.76 19.31
CA TYR A 148 -17.85 -8.24 17.98
C TYR A 148 -16.59 -7.75 17.27
N ILE A 149 -16.46 -8.06 15.97
CA ILE A 149 -15.35 -7.61 15.11
C ILE A 149 -15.92 -7.07 13.81
N TRP A 150 -15.53 -5.85 13.44
CA TRP A 150 -15.86 -5.20 12.18
C TRP A 150 -14.63 -5.22 11.28
N ARG A 151 -14.67 -6.05 10.23
CA ARG A 151 -13.59 -6.12 9.23
C ARG A 151 -13.98 -5.35 7.97
N SER A 152 -13.06 -4.55 7.44
CA SER A 152 -13.26 -3.78 6.20
C SER A 152 -13.49 -4.72 5.00
N ASN A 153 -14.47 -4.38 4.16
CA ASN A 153 -14.69 -5.06 2.88
C ASN A 153 -13.71 -4.55 1.81
N ASP A 154 -13.35 -3.26 1.83
CA ASP A 154 -12.39 -2.66 0.89
C ASP A 154 -10.94 -3.08 1.16
N PHE A 155 -10.63 -3.38 2.43
CA PHE A 155 -9.29 -3.76 2.88
C PHE A 155 -9.40 -5.05 3.72
N PRO A 156 -9.49 -6.23 3.08
CA PRO A 156 -9.59 -7.48 3.81
C PRO A 156 -8.42 -7.64 4.79
N GLY A 157 -8.68 -8.27 5.94
CA GLY A 157 -7.74 -8.34 7.07
C GLY A 157 -7.72 -7.10 7.98
N LEU A 158 -8.17 -5.92 7.52
CA LEU A 158 -8.22 -4.72 8.35
C LEU A 158 -9.35 -4.80 9.39
N ILE A 159 -9.00 -4.82 10.67
CA ILE A 159 -9.95 -4.64 11.78
C ILE A 159 -10.22 -3.15 11.93
N VAL A 160 -11.42 -2.71 11.55
CA VAL A 160 -11.87 -1.31 11.70
C VAL A 160 -12.32 -1.05 13.13
N LYS A 161 -12.98 -2.05 13.74
CA LYS A 161 -13.39 -2.02 15.15
C LYS A 161 -13.43 -3.44 15.72
N GLN A 162 -13.20 -3.56 17.01
CA GLN A 162 -13.42 -4.77 17.80
C GLN A 162 -13.89 -4.36 19.21
N ASP A 163 -14.83 -5.11 19.76
CA ASP A 163 -15.36 -4.95 21.11
C ASP A 163 -15.43 -6.34 21.76
N ASP A 164 -14.76 -6.52 22.89
CA ASP A 164 -14.70 -7.78 23.62
C ASP A 164 -14.51 -7.55 25.13
N ARG A 165 -14.37 -8.64 25.89
CA ARG A 165 -14.22 -8.60 27.36
C ARG A 165 -13.03 -7.76 27.85
N PHE A 166 -11.97 -7.65 27.06
CA PHE A 166 -10.74 -6.93 27.40
C PHE A 166 -10.85 -5.43 27.07
N GLY A 167 -11.84 -5.02 26.27
CA GLY A 167 -12.11 -3.63 25.91
C GLY A 167 -12.37 -3.46 24.42
N THR A 168 -12.09 -2.26 23.92
CA THR A 168 -12.32 -1.91 22.52
C THR A 168 -11.01 -1.68 21.77
N ARG A 169 -11.00 -2.03 20.48
CA ARG A 169 -9.99 -1.60 19.51
C ARG A 169 -10.70 -0.88 18.38
N GLU A 170 -10.24 0.29 17.97
CA GLU A 170 -10.84 1.05 16.87
C GLU A 170 -9.76 1.72 16.02
N ILE A 171 -9.91 1.69 14.70
CA ILE A 171 -8.95 2.32 13.78
C ILE A 171 -9.03 3.84 13.86
N CYS A 172 -7.93 4.48 14.27
CA CYS A 172 -7.84 5.92 14.43
C CYS A 172 -7.11 6.62 13.27
N GLU A 173 -6.22 5.92 12.58
CA GLU A 173 -5.46 6.42 11.42
C GLU A 173 -5.39 5.34 10.34
N PHE A 174 -5.46 5.73 9.06
CA PHE A 174 -5.33 4.83 7.90
C PHE A 174 -4.95 5.61 6.64
N ASP A 175 -3.97 5.11 5.89
CA ASP A 175 -3.56 5.73 4.62
C ASP A 175 -4.51 5.37 3.46
N PHE A 176 -5.39 6.32 3.14
CA PHE A 176 -6.13 6.33 1.88
C PHE A 176 -5.29 7.01 0.80
N VAL A 177 -4.95 6.29 -0.26
CA VAL A 177 -4.12 6.80 -1.35
C VAL A 177 -4.84 6.68 -2.68
N ASP A 178 -4.92 7.79 -3.41
CA ASP A 178 -5.50 7.82 -4.75
C ASP A 178 -4.65 6.98 -5.72
N GLY A 179 -5.32 6.15 -6.53
CA GLY A 179 -4.65 5.21 -7.44
C GLY A 179 -4.42 3.81 -6.86
N ASP A 180 -4.70 3.58 -5.58
CA ASP A 180 -4.70 2.25 -4.95
C ASP A 180 -5.58 1.26 -5.75
N PRO A 181 -5.02 0.18 -6.33
CA PRO A 181 -5.77 -0.76 -7.17
C PRO A 181 -7.00 -1.32 -6.46
N GLY A 182 -8.16 -1.23 -7.11
CA GLY A 182 -9.43 -1.66 -6.53
C GLY A 182 -10.11 -0.62 -5.62
N PHE A 183 -9.42 0.44 -5.18
CA PHE A 183 -10.09 1.51 -4.43
C PHE A 183 -10.89 2.42 -5.37
N LYS A 184 -12.10 2.79 -4.94
CA LYS A 184 -12.87 3.88 -5.53
C LYS A 184 -12.95 5.01 -4.49
N SER A 185 -11.94 5.87 -4.47
CA SER A 185 -12.02 7.08 -3.63
C SER A 185 -13.24 7.91 -4.04
N THR A 186 -13.89 8.53 -3.05
CA THR A 186 -15.08 9.38 -3.28
C THR A 186 -14.73 10.75 -3.86
N SER A 187 -13.44 11.00 -4.10
CA SER A 187 -12.87 12.20 -4.70
C SER A 187 -13.38 12.40 -6.13
N LYS A 188 -13.73 13.64 -6.50
CA LYS A 188 -14.18 13.97 -7.86
C LYS A 188 -13.07 13.61 -8.87
N LYS A 189 -13.30 12.56 -9.67
CA LYS A 189 -12.41 12.15 -10.78
C LYS A 189 -11.94 13.36 -11.60
N LYS A 190 -10.66 13.71 -11.47
CA LYS A 190 -9.94 14.39 -12.56
C LYS A 190 -9.98 13.41 -13.74
N LYS A 191 -10.44 13.87 -14.91
CA LYS A 191 -10.79 13.02 -16.05
C LYS A 191 -9.53 12.38 -16.66
N LYS A 192 -9.05 11.26 -16.09
CA LYS A 192 -7.96 10.46 -16.67
C LYS A 192 -8.38 10.08 -18.10
N LYS A 193 -7.55 10.44 -19.08
CA LYS A 193 -7.82 10.22 -20.51
C LYS A 193 -7.90 8.70 -20.71
N LYS A 194 -9.04 8.19 -21.15
CA LYS A 194 -9.24 6.76 -21.40
C LYS A 194 -8.51 6.43 -22.70
N GLY A 195 -7.29 5.92 -22.58
CA GLY A 195 -6.70 5.05 -23.60
C GLY A 195 -7.07 3.63 -23.19
N ASP A 196 -7.83 2.95 -24.03
CA ASP A 196 -7.73 1.49 -24.10
C ASP A 196 -6.44 1.18 -24.87
N ASP A 197 -5.62 0.26 -24.38
CA ASP A 197 -5.29 -0.98 -25.12
C ASP A 197 -4.14 -1.75 -24.47
N GLU A 198 -4.23 -3.07 -24.58
CA GLU A 198 -3.14 -4.01 -24.29
C GLU A 198 -2.09 -3.94 -25.40
N ALA A 199 -1.18 -2.97 -25.28
CA ALA A 199 0.10 -2.98 -25.98
C ALA A 199 1.22 -2.74 -24.97
N GLY A 200 2.33 -3.44 -25.13
CA GLY A 200 3.53 -3.22 -24.33
C GLY A 200 4.24 -1.93 -24.76
N ASP A 201 3.63 -0.78 -24.44
CA ASP A 201 4.25 0.53 -24.61
C ASP A 201 5.55 0.55 -23.80
N LYS A 202 6.68 0.49 -24.52
CA LYS A 202 7.99 0.71 -23.93
C LYS A 202 8.02 2.15 -23.45
N VAL A 203 8.08 2.32 -22.12
CA VAL A 203 8.29 3.63 -21.50
C VAL A 203 9.57 4.23 -22.09
N ASP A 204 9.49 5.47 -22.56
CA ASP A 204 10.64 6.15 -23.15
C ASP A 204 11.75 6.26 -22.08
N PRO A 205 12.93 5.66 -22.29
CA PRO A 205 14.05 5.77 -21.35
C PRO A 205 14.44 7.24 -21.08
N LYS A 206 14.19 8.16 -22.02
CA LYS A 206 14.53 9.59 -21.88
C LYS A 206 13.49 10.40 -21.11
N LYS A 207 12.34 9.83 -20.75
CA LYS A 207 11.15 10.58 -20.30
C LYS A 207 11.44 11.59 -19.17
N LEU A 208 12.14 11.18 -18.10
CA LEU A 208 12.51 12.05 -16.96
C LEU A 208 13.35 13.28 -17.36
N PHE A 209 14.15 13.15 -18.41
CA PHE A 209 15.13 14.13 -18.87
C PHE A 209 14.65 14.93 -20.09
N SER A 210 13.50 14.55 -20.65
CA SER A 210 12.97 15.05 -21.93
C SER A 210 12.19 16.37 -21.83
N SER A 211 11.80 16.79 -20.63
CA SER A 211 10.96 17.98 -20.40
C SER A 211 11.69 19.02 -19.56
N LYS A 212 11.76 20.25 -20.07
CA LYS A 212 12.31 21.40 -19.35
C LYS A 212 11.33 21.86 -18.27
N GLY A 213 11.84 22.00 -17.05
CA GLY A 213 11.06 22.36 -15.86
C GLY A 213 10.68 21.16 -14.99
N THR A 214 10.82 19.93 -15.52
CA THR A 214 10.69 18.71 -14.71
C THR A 214 11.73 18.73 -13.60
N SER A 215 11.27 18.53 -12.37
CA SER A 215 12.09 18.65 -11.17
C SER A 215 11.67 17.69 -10.07
N TRP A 216 12.63 17.28 -9.25
CA TRP A 216 12.39 16.41 -8.12
C TRP A 216 13.29 16.77 -6.95
N ILE A 217 12.84 16.46 -5.73
CA ILE A 217 13.60 16.72 -4.52
C ILE A 217 13.81 15.40 -3.79
N LEU A 218 15.08 15.07 -3.52
CA LEU A 218 15.47 13.95 -2.68
C LEU A 218 15.93 14.47 -1.31
N LYS A 219 15.46 13.82 -0.25
CA LYS A 219 15.93 14.02 1.12
C LYS A 219 16.74 12.81 1.53
N THR A 220 18.02 13.00 1.85
CA THR A 220 18.91 11.96 2.38
C THR A 220 19.13 12.18 3.87
N THR A 221 18.72 11.21 4.68
CA THR A 221 19.04 11.13 6.11
C THR A 221 20.16 10.11 6.29
N THR A 222 21.25 10.50 6.96
CA THR A 222 22.36 9.57 7.29
C THR A 222 22.57 9.56 8.80
N GLU A 223 22.69 8.37 9.38
CA GLU A 223 22.96 8.14 10.80
C GLU A 223 24.27 7.36 10.94
N ARG A 224 25.21 7.88 11.74
CA ARG A 224 26.55 7.31 11.91
C ARG A 224 26.97 7.17 13.38
N GLY A 225 27.57 6.02 13.70
CA GLY A 225 28.19 5.71 14.98
C GLY A 225 27.19 5.37 16.09
N GLU A 226 27.67 4.72 17.15
CA GLU A 226 26.85 4.29 18.30
C GLU A 226 26.09 5.44 18.99
N ARG A 227 26.61 6.67 18.89
CA ARG A 227 25.97 7.88 19.45
C ARG A 227 24.94 8.54 18.50
N GLY A 228 24.65 7.92 17.35
CA GLY A 228 23.56 8.33 16.46
C GLY A 228 23.73 9.72 15.83
N THR A 229 24.92 10.06 15.31
CA THR A 229 25.11 11.35 14.64
C THR A 229 24.27 11.38 13.37
N LYS A 230 23.24 12.23 13.36
CA LYS A 230 22.23 12.32 12.29
C LYS A 230 22.46 13.56 11.43
N THR A 231 22.73 13.37 10.15
CA THR A 231 22.75 14.42 9.14
C THR A 231 21.54 14.31 8.22
N ILE A 232 21.04 15.45 7.73
CA ILE A 232 19.95 15.51 6.76
C ILE A 232 20.40 16.46 5.65
N GLU A 233 20.45 15.93 4.44
CA GLU A 233 20.77 16.63 3.20
C GLU A 233 19.51 16.65 2.33
N VAL A 234 19.28 17.73 1.61
CA VAL A 234 18.16 17.87 0.68
C VAL A 234 18.69 18.44 -0.63
N THR A 235 18.40 17.77 -1.74
CA THR A 235 18.86 18.16 -3.08
C THR A 235 17.67 18.23 -4.01
N GLN A 236 17.47 19.39 -4.63
CA GLN A 236 16.62 19.59 -5.79
C GLN A 236 17.40 19.29 -7.06
N TYR A 237 16.75 18.60 -7.97
CA TYR A 237 17.17 18.27 -9.32
C TYR A 237 16.19 18.95 -10.26
N GLU A 238 16.66 19.69 -11.26
CA GLU A 238 15.80 20.43 -12.20
C GLU A 238 16.37 20.42 -13.62
N ILE A 239 15.55 20.04 -14.61
CA ILE A 239 15.93 20.06 -16.02
C ILE A 239 15.79 21.49 -16.56
N THR A 240 16.93 22.19 -16.71
CA THR A 240 16.94 23.62 -17.08
C THR A 240 17.02 23.86 -18.59
N LYS A 241 17.62 22.92 -19.34
CA LYS A 241 17.65 22.89 -20.81
C LYS A 241 17.50 21.46 -21.32
N VAL A 242 16.87 21.29 -22.48
CA VAL A 242 16.77 20.03 -23.23
C VAL A 242 17.07 20.31 -24.70
N SER A 243 17.76 19.37 -25.34
CA SER A 243 18.02 19.31 -26.78
C SER A 243 17.82 17.86 -27.28
N ASP A 244 17.99 17.62 -28.58
CA ASP A 244 17.88 16.27 -29.15
C ASP A 244 19.02 15.33 -28.70
N GLU A 245 20.17 15.89 -28.31
CA GLU A 245 21.41 15.16 -27.99
C GLU A 245 21.77 15.14 -26.49
N GLU A 246 21.27 16.10 -25.70
CA GLU A 246 21.58 16.22 -24.26
C GLU A 246 20.59 17.12 -23.49
N CYS A 247 20.56 16.99 -22.16
CA CYS A 247 19.90 17.93 -21.25
C CYS A 247 20.87 18.49 -20.18
N GLU A 248 20.58 19.70 -19.71
CA GLU A 248 21.25 20.30 -18.55
C GLU A 248 20.40 20.10 -17.28
N LEU A 249 20.98 19.42 -16.30
CA LEU A 249 20.41 19.14 -14.98
C LEU A 249 21.08 20.05 -13.93
N GLU A 250 20.30 20.93 -13.30
CA GLU A 250 20.75 21.74 -12.16
C GLU A 250 20.50 20.97 -10.86
N LEU A 251 21.54 20.84 -10.03
CA LEU A 251 21.49 20.29 -8.68
C LEU A 251 21.65 21.44 -7.69
N THR A 252 20.59 21.72 -6.93
CA THR A 252 20.58 22.76 -5.89
C THR A 252 20.45 22.09 -4.52
N LYS A 253 21.37 22.41 -3.59
CA LYS A 253 21.20 22.06 -2.18
C LYS A 253 20.17 22.95 -1.49
N LEU A 254 19.31 22.32 -0.70
CA LEU A 254 18.24 22.97 0.05
C LEU A 254 18.41 22.78 1.56
N THR A 255 17.87 23.72 2.31
CA THR A 255 17.57 23.53 3.74
C THR A 255 16.49 22.47 3.92
N GLN A 256 16.33 21.97 5.15
CA GLN A 256 15.23 21.05 5.51
C GLN A 256 13.82 21.66 5.31
N LEU A 257 13.72 22.98 5.16
CA LEU A 257 12.50 23.71 4.83
C LEU A 257 12.30 23.91 3.31
N LEU A 258 13.07 23.20 2.48
CA LEU A 258 13.04 23.26 1.01
C LEU A 258 13.40 24.64 0.42
N GLN A 259 14.26 25.41 1.11
CA GLN A 259 14.74 26.73 0.65
C GLN A 259 16.20 26.65 0.20
N LYS A 260 16.56 27.32 -0.91
CA LYS A 260 17.96 27.39 -1.40
C LYS A 260 18.90 27.90 -0.29
N ILE A 261 20.04 27.23 -0.11
CA ILE A 261 21.04 27.63 0.91
C ILE A 261 21.78 28.88 0.41
N LYS A 262 21.81 29.93 1.24
CA LYS A 262 22.40 31.22 0.86
C LYS A 262 23.92 31.09 0.75
N GLY A 263 24.44 31.25 -0.47
CA GLY A 263 25.88 31.22 -0.76
C GLY A 263 26.44 29.83 -1.08
N GLU A 264 25.59 28.81 -1.25
CA GLU A 264 25.97 27.62 -2.01
C GLU A 264 25.52 27.80 -3.47
N ASP A 265 26.45 27.62 -4.40
CA ASP A 265 26.17 27.62 -5.84
C ASP A 265 25.56 26.27 -6.27
N SER A 266 24.74 26.31 -7.31
CA SER A 266 24.18 25.12 -7.96
C SER A 266 25.23 24.37 -8.77
N GLU A 267 25.26 23.05 -8.68
CA GLU A 267 26.05 22.20 -9.58
C GLU A 267 25.26 21.95 -10.88
N THR A 268 25.89 22.11 -12.05
CA THR A 268 25.25 21.78 -13.34
C THR A 268 25.87 20.52 -13.92
N ARG A 269 25.04 19.54 -14.30
CA ARG A 269 25.44 18.33 -15.00
C ARG A 269 24.85 18.30 -16.40
N ILE A 270 25.62 17.81 -17.36
CA ILE A 270 25.16 17.54 -18.73
C ILE A 270 24.93 16.05 -18.84
N ILE A 271 23.72 15.64 -19.19
CA ILE A 271 23.36 14.24 -19.44
C ILE A 271 23.18 14.08 -20.94
N LYS A 272 24.02 13.23 -21.55
CA LYS A 272 24.01 12.98 -22.98
C LYS A 272 23.07 11.84 -23.32
N PHE A 273 22.42 11.96 -24.46
CA PHE A 273 21.44 11.03 -24.98
C PHE A 273 22.03 10.06 -26.02
N ASP A 274 23.32 9.73 -25.85
CA ASP A 274 24.11 8.79 -26.65
C ASP A 274 24.08 7.35 -26.09
N ASP A 275 24.97 6.48 -26.57
CA ASP A 275 25.05 5.07 -26.13
C ASP A 275 25.41 4.90 -24.62
N THR A 276 25.92 5.94 -23.96
CA THR A 276 26.17 5.98 -22.51
C THR A 276 24.97 6.49 -21.70
N PHE A 277 23.88 6.89 -22.36
CA PHE A 277 22.71 7.43 -21.66
C PHE A 277 22.16 6.48 -20.60
N ASN A 278 22.19 5.17 -20.88
CA ASN A 278 21.76 4.13 -19.94
C ASN A 278 22.51 4.18 -18.60
N ASP A 279 23.77 4.66 -18.55
CA ASP A 279 24.52 4.82 -17.28
C ASP A 279 23.86 5.85 -16.33
N ASN A 280 22.94 6.69 -16.84
CA ASN A 280 22.15 7.65 -16.08
C ASN A 280 20.76 7.10 -15.68
N LEU A 281 20.35 5.98 -16.28
CA LEU A 281 19.06 5.31 -16.05
C LEU A 281 19.20 4.08 -15.16
N GLU A 282 20.28 3.34 -15.37
CA GLU A 282 20.45 2.00 -14.87
C GLU A 282 20.85 2.01 -13.39
N PRO A 283 20.42 0.98 -12.64
CA PRO A 283 20.77 0.85 -11.25
C PRO A 283 22.29 0.66 -11.10
N ILE A 284 22.83 1.20 -10.00
CA ILE A 284 24.27 1.19 -9.61
C ILE A 284 25.00 -0.08 -10.08
N GLU A 285 26.22 0.07 -10.63
CA GLU A 285 27.02 -1.05 -11.17
C GLU A 285 27.00 -2.28 -10.25
N ARG A 286 26.77 -3.48 -10.82
CA ARG A 286 26.65 -4.78 -10.12
C ARG A 286 25.41 -4.90 -9.22
N SER A 287 24.45 -4.00 -9.35
CA SER A 287 23.13 -4.21 -8.77
C SER A 287 22.40 -5.40 -9.40
N ARG A 288 21.42 -5.93 -8.66
CA ARG A 288 20.57 -7.04 -9.09
C ARG A 288 19.11 -6.72 -8.78
N GLU A 289 18.26 -6.87 -9.78
CA GLU A 289 16.80 -6.77 -9.64
C GLU A 289 16.29 -7.79 -8.59
N GLU A 290 15.51 -7.30 -7.62
CA GLU A 290 14.96 -8.08 -6.52
C GLU A 290 13.46 -8.37 -6.72
N ARG A 291 12.69 -7.35 -7.15
CA ARG A 291 11.21 -7.40 -7.32
C ARG A 291 10.68 -6.11 -7.95
N THR A 292 9.38 -6.09 -8.28
CA THR A 292 8.61 -4.85 -8.42
C THR A 292 7.61 -4.69 -7.27
N GLU A 293 7.29 -3.46 -6.87
CA GLU A 293 6.26 -3.18 -5.86
C GLU A 293 5.53 -1.85 -6.11
N LEU A 294 4.30 -1.72 -5.60
CA LEU A 294 3.64 -0.43 -5.44
C LEU A 294 4.02 0.17 -4.07
N ARG A 295 4.45 1.43 -4.06
CA ARG A 295 4.91 2.13 -2.86
C ARG A 295 4.25 3.49 -2.70
N ILE A 296 3.78 3.76 -1.48
CA ILE A 296 3.34 5.08 -1.03
C ILE A 296 4.58 5.93 -0.73
N THR A 297 4.54 7.17 -1.20
CA THR A 297 5.60 8.16 -1.09
C THR A 297 4.98 9.52 -0.77
N ALA A 298 5.81 10.50 -0.41
CA ALA A 298 5.34 11.89 -0.23
C ALA A 298 4.78 12.54 -1.52
N VAL A 299 5.04 11.96 -2.70
CA VAL A 299 4.54 12.45 -3.99
C VAL A 299 3.35 11.64 -4.54
N GLY A 300 2.93 10.58 -3.84
CA GLY A 300 1.82 9.71 -4.22
C GLY A 300 2.19 8.23 -4.31
N LEU A 301 1.37 7.46 -5.01
CA LEU A 301 1.59 6.03 -5.26
C LEU A 301 2.49 5.84 -6.50
N MET A 302 3.65 5.24 -6.32
CA MET A 302 4.62 4.94 -7.37
C MET A 302 4.75 3.43 -7.59
N LYS A 303 4.95 3.01 -8.84
CA LYS A 303 5.24 1.60 -9.17
C LYS A 303 6.73 1.50 -9.40
N CYS A 304 7.43 0.81 -8.52
CA CYS A 304 8.88 0.78 -8.51
C CYS A 304 9.43 -0.60 -8.87
N THR A 305 10.62 -0.61 -9.47
CA THR A 305 11.50 -1.78 -9.54
C THR A 305 12.59 -1.61 -8.50
N VAL A 306 12.80 -2.67 -7.70
CA VAL A 306 13.72 -2.66 -6.56
C VAL A 306 14.98 -3.41 -6.93
N TYR A 307 16.13 -2.78 -6.75
CA TYR A 307 17.44 -3.37 -6.99
C TYR A 307 18.22 -3.46 -5.68
N THR A 308 18.88 -4.59 -5.46
CA THR A 308 19.91 -4.77 -4.42
C THR A 308 21.28 -4.40 -4.97
N PHE A 309 22.15 -3.81 -4.17
CA PHE A 309 23.53 -3.49 -4.55
C PHE A 309 24.46 -3.53 -3.33
N LYS A 310 25.77 -3.54 -3.59
CA LYS A 310 26.80 -3.26 -2.57
C LYS A 310 27.37 -1.88 -2.85
N ASP A 311 27.51 -1.04 -1.83
CA ASP A 311 28.20 0.24 -1.99
C ASP A 311 29.73 0.07 -1.98
N GLU A 312 30.46 1.18 -2.14
CA GLU A 312 31.92 1.22 -2.19
C GLU A 312 32.60 0.67 -0.91
N GLU A 313 31.89 0.69 0.22
CA GLU A 313 32.34 0.15 1.51
C GLU A 313 31.85 -1.30 1.75
N GLY A 314 31.17 -1.91 0.76
CA GLY A 314 30.62 -3.27 0.84
C GLY A 314 29.33 -3.39 1.67
N ARG A 315 28.69 -2.26 2.03
CA ARG A 315 27.43 -2.21 2.79
C ARG A 315 26.26 -2.63 1.90
N ASP A 316 25.22 -3.20 2.52
CA ASP A 316 24.04 -3.65 1.79
C ASP A 316 23.13 -2.48 1.43
N GLY A 317 22.88 -2.35 0.13
CA GLY A 317 22.08 -1.30 -0.47
C GLY A 317 20.80 -1.85 -1.13
N ARG A 318 19.73 -1.07 -1.05
CA ARG A 318 18.56 -1.19 -1.94
C ARG A 318 18.22 0.16 -2.55
N VAL A 319 17.76 0.14 -3.79
CA VAL A 319 17.29 1.33 -4.51
C VAL A 319 15.99 1.01 -5.25
N TRP A 320 15.06 1.94 -5.23
CA TRP A 320 13.75 1.87 -5.87
C TRP A 320 13.72 2.90 -6.99
N TYR A 321 13.65 2.45 -8.23
CA TYR A 321 13.44 3.32 -9.39
C TYR A 321 11.97 3.29 -9.79
N ASP A 322 11.40 4.42 -10.18
CA ASP A 322 10.03 4.49 -10.70
C ASP A 322 9.95 3.92 -12.13
N ASN A 323 8.91 3.13 -12.40
CA ASN A 323 8.73 2.45 -13.69
C ASN A 323 8.08 3.35 -14.75
N GLU A 324 7.44 4.46 -14.37
CA GLU A 324 6.88 5.45 -15.29
C GLU A 324 7.90 6.55 -15.62
N TRP A 325 8.92 6.76 -14.77
CA TRP A 325 9.98 7.76 -14.91
C TRP A 325 11.38 7.14 -14.79
N PRO A 326 11.93 6.55 -15.86
CA PRO A 326 13.25 5.92 -15.85
C PRO A 326 14.35 6.86 -15.34
N GLY A 327 15.23 6.34 -14.46
CA GLY A 327 16.25 7.12 -13.75
C GLY A 327 15.77 7.79 -12.45
N LEU A 328 14.46 7.89 -12.19
CA LEU A 328 13.94 8.53 -10.97
C LEU A 328 14.11 7.62 -9.74
N VAL A 329 15.02 8.00 -8.84
CA VAL A 329 15.16 7.34 -7.54
C VAL A 329 14.02 7.76 -6.61
N VAL A 330 13.13 6.82 -6.31
CA VAL A 330 12.00 7.00 -5.38
C VAL A 330 12.46 6.85 -3.92
N ARG A 331 13.29 5.83 -3.67
CA ARG A 331 13.86 5.52 -2.36
C ARG A 331 15.22 4.86 -2.53
N ARG A 332 16.11 5.04 -1.56
CA ARG A 332 17.38 4.30 -1.43
C ARG A 332 17.65 4.05 0.05
N THR A 333 18.08 2.84 0.38
CA THR A 333 18.52 2.49 1.74
C THR A 333 19.92 1.89 1.67
N ILE A 334 20.82 2.30 2.56
CA ILE A 334 22.09 1.62 2.79
C ILE A 334 22.18 1.27 4.27
N GLN A 335 22.57 0.05 4.59
CA GLN A 335 22.74 -0.44 5.95
C GLN A 335 24.12 -1.09 6.13
N GLY A 336 24.79 -0.72 7.21
CA GLY A 336 26.04 -1.31 7.66
C GLY A 336 26.17 -1.23 9.17
N GLU A 337 27.26 -1.77 9.71
CA GLU A 337 27.55 -1.69 11.15
C GLU A 337 27.65 -0.21 11.58
N ASN A 338 26.77 0.21 12.51
CA ASN A 338 26.64 1.59 12.96
C ASN A 338 26.45 2.65 11.84
N PHE A 339 25.90 2.23 10.69
CA PHE A 339 25.60 3.12 9.55
C PHE A 339 24.21 2.82 8.98
N LYS A 340 23.38 3.87 8.90
CA LYS A 340 22.10 3.82 8.16
C LYS A 340 22.00 5.05 7.27
N GLN A 341 21.66 4.87 6.00
CA GLN A 341 21.27 5.95 5.11
C GLN A 341 19.90 5.65 4.50
N LEU A 342 19.03 6.65 4.45
CA LEU A 342 17.72 6.62 3.82
C LEU A 342 17.58 7.87 2.94
N THR A 343 17.49 7.67 1.62
CA THR A 343 17.11 8.71 0.66
C THR A 343 15.67 8.47 0.21
N GLU A 344 14.86 9.52 0.17
CA GLU A 344 13.45 9.44 -0.25
C GLU A 344 13.08 10.64 -1.10
N ILE A 345 12.21 10.41 -2.10
CA ILE A 345 11.58 11.48 -2.86
C ILE A 345 10.55 12.22 -2.00
N VAL A 346 10.66 13.54 -1.94
CA VAL A 346 9.77 14.42 -1.17
C VAL A 346 8.97 15.40 -2.02
N LYS A 347 9.36 15.59 -3.28
CA LYS A 347 8.65 16.41 -4.27
C LYS A 347 8.96 15.91 -5.68
N PHE A 348 7.97 15.96 -6.57
CA PHE A 348 8.09 15.70 -8.00
C PHE A 348 7.14 16.66 -8.74
N GLU A 349 7.64 17.35 -9.76
CA GLU A 349 6.89 18.24 -10.65
C GLU A 349 7.32 17.96 -12.09
N GLU A 350 6.35 17.80 -13.01
CA GLU A 350 6.55 17.52 -14.44
C GLU A 350 6.64 18.81 -15.27
#